data_AF-A0A6B2CX03-F1
#
_entry.id   AF-A0A6B2CX03-F1
#
_cell.length_a   1.000
_cell.length_b   1.000
_cell.length_c   1.000
_cell.angle_alpha   90.00
_cell.angle_beta   90.00
_cell.angle_gamma   90.00
#
_symmetry.space_group_name_H-M   'P 1'
#
loop_
_entity.id
_entity.type
_entity.pdbx_description
1 polymer ?
#
loop_
_entity_poly.entity_id
_entity_poly.type
_entity_poly.pdbx_seq_one_letter_code
_entity_poly.pdbx_strand_id
1 'polypeptide(L)'
;MSNILLILLWLSQDRIDRTILNKVAFVGTVYSADSVNFVVKALYETHNHVDTVVVYGPDLNGAGELIVEALRGVCNDALRIPCEYVKTLNVDLVDLRWRGEEELRKAVEIRYRPAREAVRPWREVALEKPNKRLPYGGLHILYDTDLEALRAKAVDYILTYGVESRDVVYSYLALQRDPGGEYLTTPCDVIEEWPCGLDRGGILIATPAFIQKKQLETAASAVRPEVYNRDVYDPHGNFVLADMLYHYGPRGVLLRQIELDEVNVRREAQKLLPDHAFYVGREYAAYKLLKDKYVQDRWKQ
;
A
#
# COMPACT_ATOMS: atom_id res chain seq x y z
N MET A 1 -4.88 -19.16 29.64
CA MET A 1 -4.64 -18.48 28.37
C MET A 1 -3.33 -17.74 28.53
N SER A 2 -2.48 -17.69 27.51
CA SER A 2 -1.22 -16.93 27.62
C SER A 2 -1.51 -15.43 27.55
N ASN A 3 -0.68 -14.60 28.17
CA ASN A 3 -0.77 -13.14 28.12
C ASN A 3 0.07 -12.51 26.99
N ILE A 4 0.72 -13.33 26.15
CA ILE A 4 1.68 -12.88 25.14
C ILE A 4 1.11 -13.05 23.73
N LEU A 5 1.19 -12.01 22.91
CA LEU A 5 1.01 -12.09 21.46
C LEU A 5 2.36 -11.93 20.76
N LEU A 6 2.69 -12.84 19.86
CA LEU A 6 3.95 -12.84 19.11
C LEU A 6 3.69 -12.46 17.65
N ILE A 7 4.24 -11.32 17.24
CA ILE A 7 4.26 -10.86 15.86
C ILE A 7 5.59 -11.30 15.24
N LEU A 8 5.51 -12.17 14.25
CA LEU A 8 6.63 -12.54 13.41
C LEU A 8 6.61 -11.63 12.18
N LEU A 9 7.69 -10.92 11.89
CA LEU A 9 7.77 -10.09 10.70
C LEU A 9 8.01 -10.95 9.45
N TRP A 10 9.16 -10.79 8.78
CA TRP A 10 9.52 -11.60 7.62
C TRP A 10 10.04 -13.01 8.01
N LEU A 11 9.45 -13.60 9.05
CA LEU A 11 9.73 -14.96 9.51
C LEU A 11 8.47 -15.81 9.50
N SER A 12 8.65 -17.05 9.09
CA SER A 12 7.61 -18.08 9.14
C SER A 12 7.60 -18.75 10.51
N GLN A 13 6.41 -19.15 10.98
CA GLN A 13 6.21 -19.73 12.31
C GLN A 13 6.97 -21.04 12.52
N ASP A 14 7.18 -21.83 11.47
CA ASP A 14 7.95 -23.09 11.50
C ASP A 14 9.42 -22.89 11.87
N ARG A 15 9.94 -21.67 11.78
CA ARG A 15 11.30 -21.32 12.21
C ARG A 15 11.42 -20.97 13.68
N ILE A 16 10.32 -20.98 14.43
CA ILE A 16 10.31 -20.64 15.85
C ILE A 16 10.21 -21.91 16.69
N ASP A 17 11.05 -22.03 17.71
CA ASP A 17 11.03 -23.15 18.64
C ASP A 17 9.64 -23.35 19.29
N ARG A 18 9.17 -24.60 19.30
CA ARG A 18 7.86 -24.99 19.85
C ARG A 18 7.68 -24.62 21.32
N THR A 19 8.75 -24.61 22.11
CA THR A 19 8.71 -24.22 23.53
C THR A 19 8.34 -22.75 23.71
N ILE A 20 8.71 -21.88 22.76
CA ILE A 20 8.29 -20.47 22.71
C ILE A 20 6.82 -20.42 22.28
N LEU A 21 6.47 -21.14 21.21
CA LEU A 21 5.10 -21.15 20.68
C LEU A 21 4.06 -21.65 21.70
N ASN A 22 4.41 -22.59 22.57
CA ASN A 22 3.54 -23.09 23.62
C ASN A 22 3.24 -22.06 24.73
N LYS A 23 3.98 -20.94 24.76
CA LYS A 23 3.85 -19.87 25.75
C LYS A 23 3.17 -18.63 25.21
N VAL A 24 2.76 -18.60 23.95
CA VAL A 24 2.06 -17.45 23.35
C VAL A 24 0.58 -17.76 23.13
N ALA A 25 -0.26 -16.74 23.26
CA ALA A 25 -1.70 -16.85 23.05
C ALA A 25 -2.02 -16.92 21.56
N PHE A 26 -1.27 -16.14 20.78
CA PHE A 26 -1.40 -16.03 19.36
C PHE A 26 -0.04 -15.74 18.75
N VAL A 27 0.22 -16.31 17.57
CA VAL A 27 1.36 -15.98 16.74
C VAL A 27 0.87 -15.64 15.34
N GLY A 28 1.36 -14.53 14.79
CA GLY A 28 0.95 -14.07 13.47
C GLY A 28 2.15 -13.57 12.68
N THR A 29 2.24 -14.00 11.43
CA THR A 29 3.21 -13.45 10.50
C THR A 29 2.67 -12.18 9.85
N VAL A 30 3.45 -11.11 9.87
CA VAL A 30 3.07 -9.76 9.47
C VAL A 30 4.11 -9.19 8.51
N TYR A 31 3.68 -8.92 7.30
CA TYR A 31 4.51 -8.31 6.25
C TYR A 31 4.18 -6.83 6.03
N SER A 32 3.04 -6.38 6.56
CA SER A 32 2.38 -5.11 6.23
C SER A 32 2.10 -4.28 7.47
N ALA A 33 2.35 -2.97 7.41
CA ALA A 33 2.07 -2.05 8.51
C ALA A 33 0.56 -2.01 8.82
N ASP A 34 -0.31 -2.20 7.82
CA ASP A 34 -1.77 -2.29 8.00
C ASP A 34 -2.20 -3.40 8.99
N SER A 35 -1.37 -4.43 9.18
CA SER A 35 -1.64 -5.50 10.13
C SER A 35 -1.79 -4.99 11.57
N VAL A 36 -1.21 -3.82 11.92
CA VAL A 36 -1.38 -3.24 13.26
C VAL A 36 -2.84 -2.96 13.59
N ASN A 37 -3.67 -2.61 12.60
CA ASN A 37 -5.10 -2.38 12.80
C ASN A 37 -5.82 -3.65 13.27
N PHE A 38 -5.45 -4.79 12.70
CA PHE A 38 -5.99 -6.10 13.07
C PHE A 38 -5.43 -6.59 14.40
N VAL A 39 -4.15 -6.29 14.70
CA VAL A 39 -3.56 -6.58 16.01
C VAL A 39 -4.31 -5.81 17.11
N VAL A 40 -4.48 -4.50 16.94
CA VAL A 40 -5.20 -3.68 17.94
C VAL A 40 -6.64 -4.15 18.07
N LYS A 41 -7.35 -4.39 16.96
CA LYS A 41 -8.70 -4.97 16.97
C LYS A 41 -8.74 -6.28 17.76
N ALA A 42 -7.83 -7.21 17.47
CA ALA A 42 -7.74 -8.49 18.16
C ALA A 42 -7.46 -8.33 19.66
N LEU A 43 -6.62 -7.38 20.07
CA LEU A 43 -6.31 -7.08 21.47
C LEU A 43 -7.50 -6.50 22.24
N TYR A 44 -8.41 -5.76 21.61
CA TYR A 44 -9.63 -5.28 22.25
C TYR A 44 -10.77 -6.31 22.23
N GLU A 45 -10.89 -7.07 21.14
CA GLU A 45 -12.10 -7.87 20.88
C GLU A 45 -11.98 -9.35 21.29
N THR A 46 -10.81 -9.96 21.08
CA THR A 46 -10.65 -11.43 21.20
C THR A 46 -9.59 -11.82 22.22
N HIS A 47 -8.51 -11.03 22.31
CA HIS A 47 -7.33 -11.26 23.12
C HIS A 47 -7.17 -10.17 24.19
N ASN A 48 -8.27 -9.77 24.82
CA ASN A 48 -8.30 -8.74 25.85
C ASN A 48 -7.60 -9.10 27.18
N HIS A 49 -7.13 -10.34 27.30
CA HIS A 49 -6.26 -10.84 28.37
C HIS A 49 -4.76 -10.73 28.03
N VAL A 50 -4.41 -10.38 26.79
CA VAL A 50 -3.02 -10.16 26.38
C VAL A 50 -2.59 -8.76 26.80
N ASP A 51 -1.56 -8.71 27.64
CA ASP A 51 -0.89 -7.48 28.08
C ASP A 51 0.47 -7.28 27.41
N THR A 52 1.04 -8.32 26.82
CA THR A 52 2.40 -8.30 26.26
C THR A 52 2.36 -8.56 24.77
N VAL A 53 3.01 -7.70 23.99
CA VAL A 53 3.18 -7.91 22.53
C VAL A 53 4.67 -7.95 22.22
N VAL A 54 5.11 -9.01 21.55
CA VAL A 54 6.50 -9.16 21.10
C VAL A 54 6.52 -9.01 19.59
N VAL A 55 7.31 -8.07 19.07
CA VAL A 55 7.56 -7.91 17.63
C VAL A 55 8.95 -8.46 17.32
N TYR A 56 9.01 -9.52 16.52
CA TYR A 56 10.23 -10.31 16.30
C TYR A 56 10.46 -10.61 14.82
N GLY A 57 11.74 -10.61 14.40
CA GLY A 57 12.18 -10.95 13.05
C GLY A 57 12.75 -9.78 12.25
N PRO A 58 13.15 -10.01 10.99
CA PRO A 58 13.69 -8.99 10.11
C PRO A 58 12.58 -8.06 9.61
N ASP A 59 12.87 -6.76 9.57
CA ASP A 59 11.95 -5.69 9.15
C ASP A 59 12.35 -5.15 7.78
N LEU A 60 12.20 -5.97 6.74
CA LEU A 60 12.81 -5.70 5.42
C LEU A 60 12.26 -4.45 4.73
N ASN A 61 11.02 -4.05 5.02
CA ASN A 61 10.31 -2.95 4.38
C ASN A 61 9.94 -1.81 5.35
N GLY A 62 10.43 -1.86 6.59
CA GLY A 62 10.10 -0.87 7.63
C GLY A 62 8.64 -0.91 8.09
N ALA A 63 7.90 -1.98 7.83
CA ALA A 63 6.55 -2.18 8.35
C ALA A 63 6.57 -2.38 9.88
N GLY A 64 7.57 -3.11 10.38
CA GLY A 64 7.76 -3.38 11.80
C GLY A 64 7.96 -2.11 12.62
N GLU A 65 8.64 -1.10 12.08
CA GLU A 65 8.79 0.21 12.71
C GLU A 65 7.42 0.88 12.96
N LEU A 66 6.58 0.95 11.93
CA LEU A 66 5.25 1.56 12.03
C LEU A 66 4.36 0.77 13.01
N ILE A 67 4.47 -0.57 13.02
CA ILE A 67 3.76 -1.42 13.98
C ILE A 67 4.22 -1.11 15.41
N VAL A 68 5.54 -1.05 15.65
CA VAL A 68 6.11 -0.77 16.97
C VAL A 68 5.71 0.62 17.46
N GLU A 69 5.80 1.65 16.63
CA GLU A 69 5.36 3.01 16.96
C GLU A 69 3.88 3.05 17.36
N ALA A 70 3.02 2.43 16.55
CA ALA A 70 1.58 2.37 16.82
C ALA A 70 1.28 1.61 18.12
N LEU A 71 1.94 0.48 18.38
CA LEU A 71 1.78 -0.26 19.64
C LEU A 71 2.34 0.49 20.86
N ARG A 72 3.25 1.47 20.67
CA ARG A 72 3.67 2.44 21.70
C ARG A 72 2.69 3.61 21.88
N GLY A 73 1.59 3.65 21.11
CA GLY A 73 0.58 4.70 21.18
C GLY A 73 0.81 5.89 20.25
N VAL A 74 1.76 5.80 19.31
CA VAL A 74 1.97 6.84 18.30
C VAL A 74 0.89 6.72 17.21
N CYS A 75 0.27 7.84 16.89
CA CYS A 75 -0.63 7.92 15.73
C CYS A 75 0.18 8.11 14.45
N ASN A 76 0.39 7.04 13.70
CA ASN A 76 1.11 7.08 12.43
C ASN A 76 0.22 6.69 11.23
N ASP A 77 0.80 6.73 10.04
CA ASP A 77 0.07 6.54 8.78
C ASP A 77 -0.44 5.11 8.56
N ALA A 78 0.00 4.13 9.33
CA ALA A 78 -0.50 2.76 9.23
C ALA A 78 -1.90 2.60 9.83
N LEU A 79 -2.33 3.53 10.69
CA LEU A 79 -3.60 3.42 11.41
C LEU A 79 -4.80 3.77 10.52
N ARG A 80 -5.82 2.92 10.65
CA ARG A 80 -7.19 3.08 10.13
C ARG A 80 -8.21 2.98 11.26
N ILE A 81 -7.75 3.06 12.50
CA ILE A 81 -8.57 3.05 13.70
C ILE A 81 -8.43 4.39 14.41
N PRO A 82 -9.45 4.82 15.18
CA PRO A 82 -9.32 6.03 15.97
C PRO A 82 -8.09 6.00 16.87
N CYS A 83 -7.33 7.09 16.85
CA CYS A 83 -6.08 7.28 17.60
C CYS A 83 -6.16 6.92 19.09
N GLU A 84 -7.34 7.05 19.70
CA GLU A 84 -7.56 6.68 21.10
C GLU A 84 -7.22 5.22 21.39
N TYR A 85 -7.53 4.29 20.49
CA TYR A 85 -7.34 2.85 20.72
C TYR A 85 -5.87 2.48 20.91
N VAL A 86 -4.96 3.15 20.19
CA VAL A 86 -3.51 2.93 20.36
C VAL A 86 -2.96 3.68 21.57
N LYS A 87 -3.44 4.90 21.84
CA LYS A 87 -3.01 5.70 23.00
C LYS A 87 -3.37 5.05 24.33
N THR A 88 -4.50 4.34 24.40
CA THR A 88 -4.95 3.65 25.61
C THR A 88 -4.65 2.15 25.59
N LEU A 89 -3.87 1.66 24.61
CA LEU A 89 -3.62 0.23 24.46
C LEU A 89 -2.88 -0.36 25.67
N ASN A 90 -1.90 0.38 26.23
CA ASN A 90 -1.15 0.02 27.43
C ASN A 90 -0.61 -1.42 27.43
N VAL A 91 -0.02 -1.87 26.32
CA VAL A 91 0.67 -3.16 26.23
C VAL A 91 2.15 -3.01 26.61
N ASP A 92 2.72 -4.02 27.27
CA ASP A 92 4.16 -4.20 27.38
C ASP A 92 4.69 -4.65 26.01
N LEU A 93 5.18 -3.69 25.25
CA LEU A 93 5.74 -3.92 23.91
C LEU A 93 7.23 -4.28 24.00
N VAL A 94 7.57 -5.45 23.48
CA VAL A 94 8.96 -5.90 23.32
C VAL A 94 9.34 -5.83 21.85
N ASP A 95 10.20 -4.86 21.50
CA ASP A 95 10.79 -4.73 20.17
C ASP A 95 12.06 -5.59 20.06
N LEU A 96 11.94 -6.73 19.40
CA LEU A 96 13.03 -7.67 19.09
C LEU A 96 13.26 -7.78 17.59
N ARG A 97 12.96 -6.72 16.83
CA ARG A 97 13.33 -6.67 15.42
C ARG A 97 14.83 -6.85 15.27
N TRP A 98 15.23 -7.67 14.30
CA TRP A 98 16.63 -7.98 14.01
C TRP A 98 17.42 -8.66 15.15
N ARG A 99 16.74 -9.18 16.19
CA ARG A 99 17.38 -9.92 17.28
C ARG A 99 17.39 -11.43 17.03
N GLY A 100 18.21 -12.14 17.79
CA GLY A 100 18.28 -13.60 17.77
C GLY A 100 17.14 -14.26 18.55
N GLU A 101 16.96 -15.56 18.30
CA GLU A 101 15.92 -16.35 18.95
C GLU A 101 16.17 -16.54 20.45
N GLU A 102 17.42 -16.45 20.89
CA GLU A 102 17.77 -16.58 22.30
C GLU A 102 17.26 -15.40 23.13
N GLU A 103 17.28 -14.19 22.57
CA GLU A 103 16.65 -13.00 23.15
C GLU A 103 15.14 -13.11 23.15
N LEU A 104 14.55 -13.65 22.08
CA LEU A 104 13.10 -13.96 22.04
C LEU A 104 12.72 -14.92 23.16
N ARG A 105 13.46 -16.01 23.31
CA ARG A 105 13.25 -17.01 24.37
C ARG A 105 13.29 -16.36 25.74
N LYS A 106 14.33 -15.58 26.04
CA LYS A 106 14.45 -14.86 27.32
C LYS A 106 13.30 -13.89 27.56
N ALA A 107 12.91 -13.12 26.54
CA ALA A 107 11.83 -12.15 26.67
C ALA A 107 10.48 -12.81 26.95
N VAL A 108 10.19 -13.93 26.28
CA VAL A 108 8.97 -14.71 26.50
C VAL A 108 8.97 -15.36 27.89
N GLU A 109 10.07 -15.97 28.31
CA GLU A 109 10.18 -16.59 29.65
C GLU A 109 9.92 -15.59 30.79
N ILE A 110 10.51 -14.40 30.71
CA ILE A 110 10.38 -13.38 31.76
C ILE A 110 8.95 -12.83 31.87
N ARG A 111 8.21 -12.78 30.75
CA ARG A 111 6.89 -12.15 30.67
C ARG A 111 5.73 -13.12 30.66
N TYR A 112 6.01 -14.42 30.54
CA TYR A 112 4.97 -15.44 30.53
C TYR A 112 4.26 -15.51 31.87
N ARG A 113 3.05 -14.96 31.91
CA ARG A 113 2.16 -14.89 33.06
C ARG A 113 0.78 -15.29 32.60
N PRO A 114 0.48 -16.60 32.53
CA PRO A 114 -0.81 -17.07 32.04
C PRO A 114 -1.92 -16.53 32.94
N ALA A 115 -2.63 -15.52 32.46
CA ALA A 115 -3.76 -14.89 33.14
C ALA A 115 -5.07 -15.39 32.53
N ARG A 116 -6.11 -15.49 33.37
CA ARG A 116 -7.48 -15.79 32.92
C ARG A 116 -8.34 -14.53 32.83
N GLU A 117 -7.94 -13.46 33.50
CA GLU A 117 -8.70 -12.22 33.56
C GLU A 117 -8.35 -11.30 32.39
N ALA A 118 -9.35 -10.55 31.93
CA ALA A 118 -9.14 -9.54 30.92
C ALA A 118 -8.37 -8.37 31.55
N VAL A 119 -7.28 -7.95 30.89
CA VAL A 119 -6.49 -6.78 31.27
C VAL A 119 -7.07 -5.49 30.67
N ARG A 120 -8.01 -5.64 29.73
CA ARG A 120 -8.67 -4.54 29.03
C ARG A 120 -10.16 -4.82 28.83
N PRO A 121 -11.06 -3.82 28.93
CA PRO A 121 -12.46 -3.99 28.58
C PRO A 121 -12.61 -4.32 27.10
N TRP A 122 -13.58 -5.17 26.78
CA TRP A 122 -13.97 -5.44 25.40
C TRP A 122 -14.50 -4.15 24.76
N ARG A 123 -14.02 -3.84 23.56
CA ARG A 123 -14.52 -2.74 22.73
C ARG A 123 -14.48 -3.17 21.28
N GLU A 124 -15.56 -2.90 20.55
CA GLU A 124 -15.52 -3.02 19.09
C GLU A 124 -14.62 -1.93 18.51
N VAL A 125 -13.76 -2.31 17.58
CA VAL A 125 -12.84 -1.45 16.85
C VAL A 125 -13.24 -1.46 15.37
N ALA A 126 -13.85 -0.37 14.92
CA ALA A 126 -14.18 -0.17 13.52
C ALA A 126 -12.94 0.24 12.73
N LEU A 127 -12.71 -0.40 11.58
CA LEU A 127 -11.61 -0.04 10.69
C LEU A 127 -12.15 0.88 9.58
N GLU A 128 -11.55 2.04 9.44
CA GLU A 128 -11.87 2.99 8.38
C GLU A 128 -11.36 2.49 7.02
N LYS A 129 -12.09 2.85 5.95
CA LYS A 129 -11.63 2.66 4.58
C LYS A 129 -10.62 3.77 4.26
N PRO A 130 -9.36 3.43 3.93
CA PRO A 130 -8.37 4.44 3.64
C PRO A 130 -8.61 5.05 2.26
N ASN A 131 -8.33 6.36 2.15
CA ASN A 131 -8.28 7.09 0.90
C ASN A 131 -7.07 8.03 0.89
N LYS A 132 -5.88 7.44 0.86
CA LYS A 132 -4.60 8.16 0.89
C LYS A 132 -3.96 8.17 -0.49
N ARG A 133 -3.39 9.31 -0.89
CA ARG A 133 -2.47 9.41 -2.04
C ARG A 133 -1.10 8.84 -1.67
N LEU A 134 -0.33 8.46 -2.68
CA LEU A 134 1.06 8.07 -2.51
C LEU A 134 1.93 8.94 -3.42
N PRO A 135 2.45 10.06 -2.91
CA PRO A 135 3.27 10.95 -3.72
C PRO A 135 4.48 10.22 -4.30
N TYR A 136 4.67 10.31 -5.62
CA TYR A 136 5.80 9.73 -6.34
C TYR A 136 6.50 10.80 -7.16
N GLY A 137 7.82 10.91 -6.97
CA GLY A 137 8.66 11.93 -7.61
C GLY A 137 9.48 11.43 -8.81
N GLY A 138 9.25 10.20 -9.27
CA GLY A 138 9.93 9.65 -10.45
C GLY A 138 9.15 9.90 -11.74
N LEU A 139 9.81 9.65 -12.88
CA LEU A 139 9.18 9.72 -14.19
C LEU A 139 8.31 8.49 -14.44
N HIS A 140 7.03 8.68 -14.73
CA HIS A 140 6.10 7.60 -15.13
C HIS A 140 5.72 7.73 -16.59
N ILE A 141 5.61 6.60 -17.30
CA ILE A 141 5.23 6.59 -18.72
C ILE A 141 3.74 6.28 -18.85
N LEU A 142 3.00 7.13 -19.53
CA LEU A 142 1.60 6.91 -19.89
C LEU A 142 1.48 6.87 -21.41
N TYR A 143 0.80 5.85 -21.92
CA TYR A 143 0.57 5.67 -23.34
C TYR A 143 -0.92 5.60 -23.67
N ASP A 144 -1.34 6.36 -24.69
CA ASP A 144 -2.60 6.18 -25.42
C ASP A 144 -2.55 6.96 -26.73
N THR A 145 -3.00 6.33 -27.81
CA THR A 145 -3.09 6.99 -29.12
C THR A 145 -4.20 8.04 -29.20
N ASP A 146 -5.17 7.99 -28.29
CA ASP A 146 -6.22 9.01 -28.14
C ASP A 146 -5.80 10.06 -27.12
N LEU A 147 -5.74 11.33 -27.54
CA LEU A 147 -5.28 12.43 -26.70
C LEU A 147 -6.18 12.65 -25.47
N GLU A 148 -7.50 12.51 -25.59
CA GLU A 148 -8.39 12.74 -24.44
C GLU A 148 -8.33 11.56 -23.45
N ALA A 149 -8.11 10.34 -23.93
CA ALA A 149 -7.83 9.19 -23.09
C ALA A 149 -6.49 9.36 -22.36
N LEU A 150 -5.44 9.81 -23.07
CA LEU A 150 -4.13 10.07 -22.49
C LEU A 150 -4.19 11.18 -21.43
N ARG A 151 -4.96 12.25 -21.69
CA ARG A 151 -5.23 13.32 -20.72
C ARG A 151 -5.92 12.78 -19.48
N ALA A 152 -7.00 12.02 -19.63
CA ALA A 152 -7.75 11.46 -18.52
C ALA A 152 -6.86 10.55 -17.65
N LYS A 153 -6.00 9.73 -18.28
CA LYS A 153 -5.00 8.91 -17.60
C LYS A 153 -3.96 9.75 -16.84
N ALA A 154 -3.46 10.84 -17.45
CA ALA A 154 -2.52 11.75 -16.81
C ALA A 154 -3.14 12.46 -15.59
N VAL A 155 -4.38 12.92 -15.71
CA VAL A 155 -5.15 13.52 -14.61
C VAL A 155 -5.33 12.53 -13.47
N ASP A 156 -5.82 11.32 -13.76
CA ASP A 156 -6.01 10.27 -12.76
C ASP A 156 -4.70 9.90 -12.06
N TYR A 157 -3.59 9.83 -12.81
CA TYR A 157 -2.26 9.59 -12.25
C TYR A 157 -1.83 10.70 -11.30
N ILE A 158 -1.94 11.98 -11.69
CA ILE A 158 -1.57 13.14 -10.85
C ILE A 158 -2.45 13.18 -9.59
N LEU A 159 -3.75 12.89 -9.69
CA LEU A 159 -4.64 12.83 -8.53
C LEU A 159 -4.31 11.66 -7.60
N THR A 160 -3.73 10.58 -8.11
CA THR A 160 -3.38 9.40 -7.32
C THR A 160 -1.98 9.50 -6.68
N TYR A 161 -0.98 9.91 -7.47
CA TYR A 161 0.44 9.85 -7.14
C TYR A 161 1.15 11.21 -7.16
N GLY A 162 0.44 12.29 -7.46
CA GLY A 162 1.05 13.61 -7.55
C GLY A 162 1.58 14.12 -6.20
N VAL A 163 2.68 14.84 -6.28
CA VAL A 163 3.28 15.58 -5.16
C VAL A 163 2.54 16.91 -5.01
N GLU A 164 2.24 17.28 -3.78
CA GLU A 164 1.65 18.59 -3.49
C GLU A 164 2.71 19.67 -3.37
N SER A 165 2.49 20.78 -4.07
CA SER A 165 3.15 22.06 -3.79
C SER A 165 2.17 23.02 -3.13
N ARG A 166 2.53 24.30 -3.01
CA ARG A 166 1.64 25.34 -2.49
C ARG A 166 0.36 25.46 -3.33
N ASP A 167 0.50 25.53 -4.65
CA ASP A 167 -0.57 25.95 -5.56
C ASP A 167 -1.03 24.85 -6.54
N VAL A 168 -0.23 23.79 -6.71
CA VAL A 168 -0.51 22.71 -7.67
C VAL A 168 -0.31 21.33 -7.06
N VAL A 169 -0.91 20.33 -7.68
CA VAL A 169 -0.53 18.92 -7.55
C VAL A 169 0.19 18.54 -8.83
N TYR A 170 1.39 17.95 -8.74
CA TYR A 170 2.23 17.72 -9.91
C TYR A 170 2.88 16.35 -9.90
N SER A 171 3.30 15.89 -11.08
CA SER A 171 4.07 14.67 -11.30
C SER A 171 5.08 14.89 -12.42
N TYR A 172 5.97 13.93 -12.62
CA TYR A 172 6.84 13.85 -13.78
C TYR A 172 6.32 12.75 -14.70
N LEU A 173 5.81 13.12 -15.88
CA LEU A 173 5.16 12.17 -16.79
C LEU A 173 5.83 12.17 -18.16
N ALA A 174 6.01 11.00 -18.75
CA ALA A 174 6.25 10.83 -20.17
C ALA A 174 4.93 10.43 -20.82
N LEU A 175 4.31 11.35 -21.54
CA LEU A 175 3.04 11.19 -22.23
C LEU A 175 3.32 10.79 -23.68
N GLN A 176 3.08 9.52 -24.00
CA GLN A 176 3.32 8.95 -25.31
C GLN A 176 2.01 8.77 -26.06
N ARG A 177 1.88 9.42 -27.22
CA ARG A 177 0.75 9.24 -28.13
C ARG A 177 1.07 8.21 -29.19
N ASP A 178 2.27 8.30 -29.75
CA ASP A 178 2.69 7.49 -30.90
C ASP A 178 3.84 6.53 -30.51
N PRO A 179 4.00 5.38 -31.18
CA PRO A 179 5.11 4.45 -30.93
C PRO A 179 6.51 5.07 -31.16
N GLY A 180 6.56 6.21 -31.86
CA GLY A 180 7.74 7.02 -32.09
C GLY A 180 7.33 8.41 -32.58
N GLY A 181 8.29 9.32 -32.69
CA GLY A 181 8.05 10.71 -33.11
C GLY A 181 9.01 11.67 -32.44
N GLU A 182 8.81 12.97 -32.65
CA GLU A 182 9.60 13.99 -31.97
C GLU A 182 9.30 13.98 -30.47
N TYR A 183 10.38 14.11 -29.68
CA TYR A 183 10.33 14.26 -28.24
C TYR A 183 10.22 15.73 -27.89
N LEU A 184 9.18 16.06 -27.13
CA LEU A 184 8.99 17.38 -26.54
C LEU A 184 9.31 17.31 -25.05
N THR A 185 9.90 18.37 -24.52
CA THR A 185 10.15 18.50 -23.08
C THR A 185 9.70 19.88 -22.64
N THR A 186 8.60 19.94 -21.90
CA THR A 186 8.03 21.19 -21.36
C THR A 186 7.15 20.88 -20.17
N PRO A 187 6.99 21.79 -19.19
CA PRO A 187 5.87 21.72 -18.25
C PRO A 187 4.53 21.64 -19.01
N CYS A 188 3.53 21.04 -18.38
CA CYS A 188 2.21 20.88 -18.96
C CYS A 188 1.12 21.02 -17.88
N ASP A 189 0.30 22.08 -17.98
CA ASP A 189 -0.98 22.11 -17.28
C ASP A 189 -1.94 21.16 -18.02
N VAL A 190 -2.18 19.98 -17.45
CA VAL A 190 -2.99 18.95 -18.11
C VAL A 190 -4.48 19.33 -18.20
N ILE A 191 -4.88 20.43 -17.56
CA ILE A 191 -6.24 20.96 -17.61
C ILE A 191 -6.32 22.16 -18.56
N GLU A 192 -5.51 23.20 -18.36
CA GLU A 192 -5.62 24.46 -19.11
C GLU A 192 -4.86 24.44 -20.45
N GLU A 193 -3.74 23.72 -20.54
CA GLU A 193 -2.80 23.81 -21.68
C GLU A 193 -2.81 22.57 -22.58
N TRP A 194 -3.64 21.57 -22.27
CA TRP A 194 -3.73 20.33 -23.06
C TRP A 194 -4.01 20.61 -24.55
N PRO A 195 -3.29 19.97 -25.51
CA PRO A 195 -2.40 18.82 -25.38
C PRO A 195 -0.91 19.16 -25.14
N CYS A 196 -0.58 20.38 -24.72
CA CYS A 196 0.79 20.79 -24.39
C CYS A 196 1.82 20.55 -25.50
N GLY A 197 1.39 20.68 -26.77
CA GLY A 197 2.22 20.45 -27.96
C GLY A 197 2.25 18.99 -28.45
N LEU A 198 1.63 18.05 -27.73
CA LEU A 198 1.52 16.64 -28.12
C LEU A 198 0.61 16.43 -29.34
N ASP A 199 -0.05 17.48 -29.85
CA ASP A 199 -0.67 17.48 -31.19
C ASP A 199 0.39 17.33 -32.30
N ARG A 200 1.61 17.84 -32.08
CA ARG A 200 2.70 17.92 -33.06
C ARG A 200 3.87 16.96 -32.78
N GLY A 201 4.02 16.51 -31.54
CA GLY A 201 5.02 15.52 -31.12
C GLY A 201 4.44 14.12 -30.92
N GLY A 202 5.28 13.09 -30.93
CA GLY A 202 4.87 11.71 -30.62
C GLY A 202 4.96 11.39 -29.12
N ILE A 203 5.88 12.06 -28.41
CA ILE A 203 6.15 11.88 -26.97
C ILE A 203 6.38 13.25 -26.32
N LEU A 204 5.76 13.49 -25.16
CA LEU A 204 5.98 14.65 -24.31
C LEU A 204 6.51 14.22 -22.94
N ILE A 205 7.72 14.64 -22.59
CA ILE A 205 8.28 14.56 -21.24
C ILE A 205 7.84 15.81 -20.47
N ALA A 206 6.77 15.67 -19.71
CA ALA A 206 6.16 16.73 -18.92
C ALA A 206 6.76 16.79 -17.51
N THR A 207 7.68 17.75 -17.31
CA THR A 207 8.39 17.96 -16.05
C THR A 207 8.29 19.42 -15.58
N PRO A 208 7.28 19.80 -14.78
CA PRO A 208 6.19 18.94 -14.27
C PRO A 208 4.99 18.86 -15.22
N ALA A 209 4.26 17.74 -15.17
CA ALA A 209 2.84 17.69 -15.49
C ALA A 209 2.05 18.08 -14.22
N PHE A 210 1.11 19.02 -14.30
CA PHE A 210 0.45 19.52 -13.10
C PHE A 210 -1.02 19.87 -13.28
N ILE A 211 -1.73 19.93 -12.15
CA ILE A 211 -3.10 20.41 -12.02
C ILE A 211 -3.11 21.50 -10.95
N GLN A 212 -3.70 22.65 -11.26
CA GLN A 212 -3.87 23.70 -10.27
C GLN A 212 -4.87 23.28 -9.18
N LYS A 213 -4.60 23.61 -7.92
CA LYS A 213 -5.48 23.20 -6.81
C LYS A 213 -6.93 23.69 -6.97
N LYS A 214 -7.11 24.87 -7.56
CA LYS A 214 -8.42 25.46 -7.90
C LYS A 214 -9.24 24.60 -8.88
N GLN A 215 -8.61 23.65 -9.58
CA GLN A 215 -9.21 22.82 -10.62
C GLN A 215 -9.37 21.36 -10.23
N LEU A 216 -9.00 20.95 -9.01
CA LEU A 216 -9.01 19.53 -8.61
C LEU A 216 -10.40 18.89 -8.77
N GLU A 217 -11.48 19.60 -8.45
CA GLU A 217 -12.85 19.09 -8.63
C GLU A 217 -13.21 18.89 -10.11
N THR A 218 -12.81 19.83 -10.97
CA THR A 218 -13.03 19.74 -12.41
C THR A 218 -12.19 18.61 -13.00
N ALA A 219 -10.94 18.47 -12.56
CA ALA A 219 -10.03 17.42 -12.98
C ALA A 219 -10.53 16.03 -12.57
N ALA A 220 -11.01 15.88 -11.33
CA ALA A 220 -11.59 14.62 -10.86
C ALA A 220 -12.79 14.17 -11.71
N SER A 221 -13.59 15.12 -12.19
CA SER A 221 -14.74 14.85 -13.06
C SER A 221 -14.35 14.43 -14.48
N ALA A 222 -13.11 14.71 -14.91
CA ALA A 222 -12.59 14.30 -16.22
C ALA A 222 -12.07 12.85 -16.25
N VAL A 223 -11.89 12.22 -15.07
CA VAL A 223 -11.47 10.82 -14.96
C VAL A 223 -12.63 9.91 -15.33
N ARG A 224 -12.55 9.32 -16.53
CA ARG A 224 -13.55 8.41 -17.09
C ARG A 224 -13.02 6.98 -17.05
N PRO A 225 -13.57 6.07 -16.22
CA PRO A 225 -13.09 4.69 -16.12
C PRO A 225 -13.06 3.93 -17.47
N GLU A 226 -13.90 4.33 -18.42
CA GLU A 226 -14.03 3.69 -19.73
C GLU A 226 -12.77 3.82 -20.60
N VAL A 227 -11.91 4.81 -20.34
CA VAL A 227 -10.64 4.98 -21.09
C VAL A 227 -9.69 3.80 -20.85
N TYR A 228 -9.86 3.06 -19.75
CA TYR A 228 -9.08 1.88 -19.40
C TYR A 228 -9.54 0.60 -20.11
N ASN A 229 -10.60 0.67 -20.93
CA ASN A 229 -10.99 -0.41 -21.83
C ASN A 229 -10.04 -0.53 -23.04
N ARG A 230 -9.20 0.48 -23.29
CA ARG A 230 -8.20 0.51 -24.37
C ARG A 230 -6.95 -0.26 -23.92
N ASP A 231 -6.46 -1.18 -24.76
CA ASP A 231 -5.31 -2.03 -24.45
C ASP A 231 -4.03 -1.21 -24.30
N VAL A 232 -3.48 -1.15 -23.08
CA VAL A 232 -2.09 -0.78 -22.77
C VAL A 232 -1.70 -1.49 -21.47
N TYR A 233 -0.64 -2.29 -21.52
CA TYR A 233 -0.07 -3.00 -20.37
C TYR A 233 1.30 -2.42 -20.02
N ASP A 234 1.49 -2.10 -18.74
CA ASP A 234 2.80 -2.17 -18.08
C ASP A 234 2.62 -2.96 -16.77
N PRO A 235 3.20 -4.18 -16.61
CA PRO A 235 2.90 -5.10 -15.52
C PRO A 235 3.72 -4.86 -14.22
N HIS A 236 4.31 -3.70 -14.00
CA HIS A 236 5.24 -3.47 -12.89
C HIS A 236 4.59 -3.21 -11.49
N GLY A 237 3.82 -4.17 -10.92
CA GLY A 237 3.37 -4.36 -9.48
C GLY A 237 2.93 -3.16 -8.58
N ASN A 238 2.04 -3.17 -7.56
CA ASN A 238 1.35 -4.19 -6.74
C ASN A 238 -0.02 -3.73 -6.22
N PHE A 239 -0.98 -4.65 -6.27
CA PHE A 239 -2.22 -4.63 -5.51
C PHE A 239 -2.44 -6.04 -4.93
N VAL A 240 -3.04 -6.13 -3.74
CA VAL A 240 -3.50 -7.42 -3.23
C VAL A 240 -4.93 -7.64 -3.71
N LEU A 241 -5.13 -8.71 -4.47
CA LEU A 241 -6.44 -9.12 -4.93
C LEU A 241 -7.03 -10.15 -3.95
N ALA A 242 -8.10 -9.77 -3.27
CA ALA A 242 -8.84 -10.64 -2.38
C ALA A 242 -10.36 -10.46 -2.61
N ASP A 243 -11.11 -10.05 -1.59
CA ASP A 243 -12.50 -9.60 -1.72
C ASP A 243 -12.61 -8.23 -2.40
N MET A 244 -11.58 -7.40 -2.25
CA MET A 244 -11.40 -6.11 -2.90
C MET A 244 -9.99 -6.04 -3.52
N LEU A 245 -9.74 -4.99 -4.29
CA LEU A 245 -8.41 -4.64 -4.77
C LEU A 245 -7.76 -3.67 -3.76
N TYR A 246 -6.76 -4.14 -3.04
CA TYR A 246 -6.08 -3.37 -1.98
C TYR A 246 -4.77 -2.76 -2.50
N HIS A 247 -4.64 -1.44 -2.37
CA HIS A 247 -3.43 -0.71 -2.74
C HIS A 247 -2.55 -0.46 -1.51
N TYR A 248 -1.36 -1.06 -1.48
CA TYR A 248 -0.40 -0.87 -0.39
C TYR A 248 0.78 -0.03 -0.86
N GLY A 249 1.25 0.88 0.00
CA GLY A 249 2.54 1.55 -0.21
C GLY A 249 3.72 0.61 0.11
N PRO A 250 4.97 1.04 -0.17
CA PRO A 250 6.18 0.20 0.01
C PRO A 250 6.36 -0.36 1.44
N ARG A 251 5.91 0.39 2.45
CA ARG A 251 5.96 0.00 3.87
C ARG A 251 4.75 -0.85 4.33
N GLY A 252 3.84 -1.22 3.42
CA GLY A 252 2.61 -1.92 3.78
C GLY A 252 1.53 -1.04 4.43
N VAL A 253 1.55 0.27 4.21
CA VAL A 253 0.41 1.11 4.59
C VAL A 253 -0.71 0.89 3.58
N LEU A 254 -1.92 0.57 4.04
CA LEU A 254 -3.07 0.46 3.13
C LEU A 254 -3.54 1.86 2.72
N LEU A 255 -3.44 2.16 1.43
CA LEU A 255 -3.70 3.47 0.87
C LEU A 255 -5.14 3.59 0.37
N ARG A 256 -5.62 2.57 -0.35
CA ARG A 256 -6.94 2.55 -0.98
C ARG A 256 -7.51 1.12 -0.99
N GLN A 257 -8.83 1.03 -0.89
CA GLN A 257 -9.59 -0.19 -1.16
C GLN A 257 -10.53 0.06 -2.33
N ILE A 258 -10.42 -0.75 -3.38
CA ILE A 258 -11.10 -0.53 -4.65
C ILE A 258 -11.98 -1.74 -4.94
N GLU A 259 -13.18 -1.51 -5.46
CA GLU A 259 -14.08 -2.58 -5.85
C GLU A 259 -13.45 -3.47 -6.93
N LEU A 260 -13.72 -4.78 -6.83
CA LEU A 260 -13.15 -5.75 -7.73
C LEU A 260 -13.99 -5.91 -9.00
N ASP A 261 -13.77 -5.00 -9.95
CA ASP A 261 -14.28 -5.13 -11.32
C ASP A 261 -13.15 -4.97 -12.36
N GLU A 262 -13.43 -5.40 -13.59
CA GLU A 262 -12.44 -5.41 -14.67
C GLU A 262 -11.90 -4.01 -15.00
N VAL A 263 -12.74 -2.98 -14.91
CA VAL A 263 -12.37 -1.61 -15.24
C VAL A 263 -11.42 -1.05 -14.18
N ASN A 264 -11.74 -1.25 -12.90
CA ASN A 264 -10.92 -0.85 -11.77
C ASN A 264 -9.56 -1.57 -11.77
N VAL A 265 -9.53 -2.88 -12.04
CA VAL A 265 -8.26 -3.62 -12.10
C VAL A 265 -7.38 -3.13 -13.24
N ARG A 266 -7.94 -2.92 -14.45
CA ARG A 266 -7.21 -2.38 -15.60
C ARG A 266 -6.68 -0.96 -15.33
N ARG A 267 -7.53 -0.10 -14.75
CA ARG A 267 -7.14 1.27 -14.36
C ARG A 267 -5.94 1.28 -13.43
N GLU A 268 -6.00 0.47 -12.39
CA GLU A 268 -4.95 0.42 -11.38
C GLU A 268 -3.66 -0.25 -11.89
N ALA A 269 -3.76 -1.27 -12.74
CA ALA A 269 -2.60 -1.91 -13.36
C ALA A 269 -1.76 -0.94 -14.20
N GLN A 270 -2.37 0.07 -14.82
CA GLN A 270 -1.66 1.06 -15.66
C GLN A 270 -0.87 2.10 -14.87
N LYS A 271 -1.09 2.20 -13.55
CA LYS A 271 -0.41 3.19 -12.70
C LYS A 271 0.72 2.58 -11.87
N LEU A 272 1.03 1.31 -12.10
CA LEU A 272 1.97 0.56 -11.30
C LEU A 272 3.40 1.07 -11.50
N LEU A 273 4.11 1.24 -10.39
CA LEU A 273 5.43 1.83 -10.33
C LEU A 273 6.48 0.77 -9.94
N PRO A 274 7.72 0.86 -10.45
CA PRO A 274 8.76 -0.14 -10.16
C PRO A 274 9.08 -0.34 -8.66
N ASP A 275 8.89 0.69 -7.84
CA ASP A 275 9.17 0.68 -6.40
C ASP A 275 8.05 0.04 -5.55
N HIS A 276 6.91 -0.27 -6.16
CA HIS A 276 5.78 -0.86 -5.45
C HIS A 276 5.93 -2.37 -5.24
N ALA A 277 7.08 -2.97 -5.56
CA ALA A 277 7.38 -4.40 -5.73
C ALA A 277 7.13 -5.34 -4.53
N PHE A 278 6.06 -5.25 -3.73
CA PHE A 278 5.78 -6.23 -2.67
C PHE A 278 4.27 -6.51 -2.49
N TYR A 279 3.96 -7.72 -2.02
CA TYR A 279 2.65 -8.40 -1.89
C TYR A 279 2.17 -9.23 -3.08
N VAL A 280 2.95 -10.24 -3.43
CA VAL A 280 2.45 -11.37 -4.23
C VAL A 280 1.59 -12.28 -3.33
N GLY A 281 0.34 -11.87 -3.12
CA GLY A 281 -0.76 -12.75 -2.74
C GLY A 281 -1.25 -13.52 -3.97
N ARG A 282 -0.45 -14.52 -4.36
CA ARG A 282 -0.58 -15.46 -5.48
C ARG A 282 -0.65 -14.83 -6.88
N GLU A 283 0.39 -15.16 -7.67
CA GLU A 283 0.47 -15.31 -9.14
C GLU A 283 -0.82 -15.70 -9.90
N TYR A 284 -1.87 -16.08 -9.19
CA TYR A 284 -3.17 -16.49 -9.68
C TYR A 284 -4.02 -15.35 -10.22
N ALA A 285 -3.90 -14.10 -9.73
CA ALA A 285 -4.84 -13.02 -10.10
C ALA A 285 -4.65 -12.49 -11.53
N ALA A 286 -3.41 -12.11 -11.87
CA ALA A 286 -3.04 -11.72 -13.23
C ALA A 286 -3.24 -12.89 -14.20
N TYR A 287 -2.89 -14.11 -13.80
CA TYR A 287 -3.13 -15.32 -14.59
C TYR A 287 -4.63 -15.66 -14.73
N LYS A 288 -5.51 -15.41 -13.76
CA LYS A 288 -6.96 -15.67 -13.88
C LYS A 288 -7.65 -14.67 -14.81
N LEU A 289 -7.26 -13.40 -14.73
CA LEU A 289 -7.84 -12.30 -15.51
C LEU A 289 -7.30 -12.30 -16.94
N LEU A 290 -6.00 -12.54 -17.11
CA LEU A 290 -5.32 -12.45 -18.39
C LEU A 290 -5.15 -13.81 -19.07
N LYS A 291 -5.24 -14.92 -18.32
CA LYS A 291 -5.06 -16.29 -18.80
C LYS A 291 -3.84 -16.38 -19.72
N ASP A 292 -4.07 -16.78 -20.96
CA ASP A 292 -3.10 -16.99 -22.03
C ASP A 292 -2.43 -15.69 -22.51
N LYS A 293 -2.94 -14.51 -22.10
CA LYS A 293 -2.37 -13.18 -22.44
C LYS A 293 -1.31 -12.72 -21.45
N TYR A 294 -1.15 -13.38 -20.31
CA TYR A 294 -0.07 -13.05 -19.37
C TYR A 294 1.26 -13.61 -19.92
N VAL A 295 2.04 -12.76 -20.59
CA VAL A 295 3.38 -13.10 -21.08
C VAL A 295 4.34 -11.99 -20.64
N GLN A 296 5.02 -12.20 -19.51
CA GLN A 296 5.92 -11.21 -18.90
C GLN A 296 7.16 -10.90 -19.76
N ASP A 297 7.52 -11.78 -20.70
CA ASP A 297 8.82 -11.76 -21.40
C ASP A 297 8.76 -11.51 -22.92
N ARG A 298 7.62 -11.10 -23.49
CA ARG A 298 7.50 -10.91 -24.96
C ARG A 298 8.08 -9.60 -25.51
N TRP A 299 8.64 -8.73 -24.68
CA TRP A 299 9.30 -7.49 -25.11
C TRP A 299 10.75 -7.70 -25.59
N LYS A 300 11.24 -8.95 -25.63
CA LYS A 300 12.59 -9.33 -26.10
C LYS A 300 12.63 -9.98 -27.49
N GLN A 301 11.56 -9.88 -28.29
CA GLN A 301 11.55 -10.39 -29.68
C GLN A 301 11.19 -9.29 -30.66
#